data_AF-A0A2U1EVI7-F1
#
_entry.id   AF-A0A2U1EVI7-F1
#
_cell.length_a   1.000
_cell.length_b   1.000
_cell.length_c   1.000
_cell.angle_alpha   90.00
_cell.angle_beta   90.00
_cell.angle_gamma   90.00
#
_symmetry.space_group_name_H-M   'P 1'
#
loop_
_entity.id
_entity.type
_entity.pdbx_description
1 polymer ?
#
loop_
_entity_poly.entity_id
_entity_poly.type
_entity_poly.pdbx_seq_one_letter_code
_entity_poly.pdbx_strand_id
1 'polypeptide(L)'
;MAKPSWIRAADGDWYRASEVVAVKTMPHNPEGGFMVTVETHRHDNIDVTGRITDADAAASCRDALAHLLAQADEGTVITYGEGRFATESV
;
A
#
# COMPACT_ATOMS: atom_id res chain seq x y z
N MET A 1 -21.79 6.48 -12.76
CA MET A 1 -20.38 6.02 -12.93
C MET A 1 -19.89 5.60 -11.57
N ALA A 2 -19.31 4.40 -11.47
CA ALA A 2 -18.70 3.90 -10.24
C ALA A 2 -17.60 4.84 -9.76
N LYS A 3 -17.56 5.14 -8.46
CA LYS A 3 -16.44 5.92 -7.91
C LYS A 3 -15.24 5.00 -7.78
N PRO A 4 -14.08 5.37 -8.31
CA PRO A 4 -12.95 4.46 -8.31
C PRO A 4 -12.13 4.58 -7.01
N SER A 5 -11.50 3.48 -6.63
CA SER A 5 -10.77 3.34 -5.37
C SER A 5 -9.27 3.54 -5.57
N TRP A 6 -8.59 4.02 -4.53
CA TRP A 6 -7.21 4.51 -4.62
C TRP A 6 -6.35 4.05 -3.44
N ILE A 7 -5.06 3.93 -3.68
CA ILE A 7 -4.03 3.82 -2.65
C ILE A 7 -3.07 5.02 -2.77
N ARG A 8 -2.72 5.61 -1.63
CA ARG A 8 -1.72 6.68 -1.56
C ARG A 8 -0.34 6.08 -1.31
N ALA A 9 0.61 6.38 -2.19
CA ALA A 9 2.00 6.03 -2.04
C ALA A 9 2.72 6.93 -1.03
N ALA A 10 3.87 6.48 -0.54
CA ALA A 10 4.67 7.19 0.46
C ALA A 10 5.22 8.52 -0.06
N ASP A 11 5.47 8.63 -1.38
CA ASP A 11 5.87 9.87 -2.06
C ASP A 11 4.71 10.87 -2.25
N GLY A 12 3.48 10.46 -1.95
CA GLY A 12 2.27 11.26 -2.08
C GLY A 12 1.46 11.03 -3.35
N ASP A 13 1.94 10.19 -4.27
CA ASP A 13 1.23 9.85 -5.51
C ASP A 13 0.06 8.90 -5.24
N TRP A 14 -0.85 8.83 -6.22
CA TRP A 14 -2.10 8.08 -6.13
C TRP A 14 -2.19 7.01 -7.21
N TYR A 15 -2.43 5.77 -6.79
CA TYR A 15 -2.53 4.62 -7.70
C TYR A 15 -3.91 3.97 -7.58
N ARG A 16 -4.42 3.47 -8.70
CA ARG A 16 -5.71 2.77 -8.73
C ARG A 16 -5.60 1.48 -7.95
N ALA A 17 -6.45 1.29 -6.94
CA ALA A 17 -6.48 0.04 -6.19
C ALA A 17 -6.77 -1.17 -7.11
N SER A 18 -7.62 -0.97 -8.12
CA SER A 18 -7.95 -1.98 -9.12
C SER A 18 -6.82 -2.33 -10.10
N GLU A 19 -5.76 -1.50 -10.19
CA GLU A 19 -4.60 -1.79 -11.03
C GLU A 19 -3.52 -2.56 -10.26
N VAL A 20 -3.65 -2.73 -8.94
CA VAL A 20 -2.68 -3.46 -8.11
C VAL A 20 -2.78 -4.95 -8.40
N VAL A 21 -1.64 -5.56 -8.73
CA VAL A 21 -1.53 -6.99 -9.04
C VAL A 21 -0.78 -7.78 -7.97
N ALA A 22 0.06 -7.11 -7.17
CA ALA A 22 0.78 -7.74 -6.08
C ALA A 22 1.10 -6.75 -4.96
N VAL A 23 1.21 -7.26 -3.73
CA VAL A 23 1.72 -6.55 -2.56
C VAL A 23 2.94 -7.31 -2.05
N LYS A 24 4.06 -6.61 -1.88
CA LYS A 24 5.36 -7.21 -1.54
C LYS A 24 5.97 -6.50 -0.33
N THR A 25 6.89 -7.18 0.33
CA THR A 25 7.80 -6.56 1.30
C THR A 25 9.19 -6.51 0.69
N MET A 26 9.80 -5.34 0.68
CA MET A 26 11.12 -5.09 0.09
C MET A 26 12.07 -4.49 1.15
N PRO A 27 13.39 -4.71 1.05
CA PRO A 27 14.36 -4.03 1.91
C PRO A 27 14.36 -2.52 1.66
N HIS A 28 14.33 -1.71 2.72
CA HIS A 28 14.43 -0.26 2.62
C HIS A 28 15.91 0.15 2.63
N ASN A 29 16.48 0.44 1.46
CA ASN A 29 17.89 0.79 1.28
C ASN A 29 18.08 2.31 1.13
N PRO A 30 19.22 2.88 1.56
CA PRO A 30 20.36 2.25 2.23
C PRO A 30 20.20 2.13 3.76
N GLU A 31 19.12 2.66 4.33
CA GLU A 31 18.96 2.86 5.77
C GLU A 31 18.65 1.58 6.57
N GLY A 32 18.40 0.47 5.87
CA GLY A 32 17.96 -0.79 6.44
C GLY A 32 16.48 -0.75 6.85
N GLY A 33 15.97 -1.92 7.26
CA GLY A 33 14.54 -2.13 7.47
C GLY A 33 13.84 -2.56 6.19
N PHE A 34 12.53 -2.35 6.15
CA PHE A 34 11.62 -2.89 5.17
C PHE A 34 10.64 -1.82 4.71
N MET A 35 10.04 -2.03 3.56
CA MET A 35 8.94 -1.24 3.03
C MET A 35 7.92 -2.19 2.43
N VAL A 36 6.64 -1.86 2.54
CA VAL A 36 5.59 -2.54 1.79
C VAL A 36 5.44 -1.80 0.48
N THR A 37 5.47 -2.55 -0.61
CA THR A 37 5.34 -2.01 -1.96
C THR A 37 4.18 -2.65 -2.68
N VAL A 38 3.55 -1.91 -3.59
CA VAL A 38 2.58 -2.44 -4.54
C VAL A 38 3.16 -2.49 -5.95
N GLU A 39 2.75 -3.51 -6.70
CA GLU A 39 2.97 -3.61 -8.14
C GLU A 39 1.64 -3.36 -8.84
N THR A 40 1.67 -2.59 -9.92
CA THR A 40 0.54 -2.36 -10.82
C THR A 40 0.87 -2.86 -12.22
N HIS A 41 -0.11 -2.85 -13.13
CA HIS A 41 0.15 -3.16 -14.55
C HIS A 41 1.19 -2.27 -15.24
N ARG A 42 1.52 -1.09 -14.68
CA ARG A 42 2.43 -0.11 -15.30
C ARG A 42 3.70 0.17 -14.49
N HIS A 43 3.66 -0.08 -13.19
CA HIS A 43 4.70 0.32 -12.25
C HIS A 43 4.96 -0.80 -11.26
N ASP A 44 6.22 -1.07 -10.94
CA ASP A 44 6.62 -2.06 -9.95
C ASP A 44 7.26 -1.37 -8.73
N ASN A 45 7.18 -2.03 -7.58
CA ASN A 45 7.79 -1.63 -6.32
C ASN A 45 7.45 -0.20 -5.86
N ILE A 46 6.19 0.24 -6.02
CA ILE A 46 5.72 1.52 -5.49
C ILE A 46 5.65 1.43 -3.97
N ASP A 47 6.47 2.20 -3.26
CA ASP A 47 6.44 2.25 -1.80
C ASP A 47 5.17 2.93 -1.28
N VAL A 48 4.50 2.27 -0.35
CA VAL A 48 3.24 2.73 0.26
C VAL A 48 3.32 2.88 1.78
N THR A 49 4.47 2.59 2.39
CA THR A 49 4.65 2.69 3.85
C THR A 49 5.81 3.58 4.28
N GLY A 50 6.81 3.76 3.41
CA GLY A 50 8.12 4.19 3.86
C GLY A 50 8.81 3.11 4.68
N ARG A 51 9.84 3.53 5.44
CA ARG A 51 10.66 2.65 6.26
C ARG A 51 9.91 2.09 7.47
N ILE A 52 9.88 0.77 7.56
CA ILE A 52 9.47 -0.03 8.72
C ILE A 52 10.71 -0.75 9.26
N THR A 53 11.02 -0.57 10.54
CA THR A 53 12.24 -1.14 11.14
C THR A 53 12.11 -2.62 11.48
N ASP A 54 10.90 -3.09 11.73
CA ASP A 54 10.60 -4.44 12.19
C ASP A 54 10.04 -5.31 11.05
N ALA A 55 10.56 -6.52 10.91
CA ALA A 55 10.19 -7.43 9.82
C ALA A 55 8.75 -7.97 9.97
N ASP A 56 8.34 -8.29 11.20
CA ASP A 56 7.01 -8.82 11.47
C ASP A 56 5.94 -7.73 11.32
N ALA A 57 6.27 -6.49 11.69
CA ALA A 57 5.44 -5.32 11.42
C ALA A 57 5.27 -5.08 9.91
N ALA A 58 6.34 -5.21 9.12
CA ALA A 58 6.27 -5.05 7.68
C ALA A 58 5.43 -6.17 7.02
N ALA A 59 5.56 -7.41 7.48
CA ALA A 59 4.74 -8.53 7.03
C ALA A 59 3.26 -8.33 7.40
N SER A 60 2.99 -7.87 8.63
CA SER A 60 1.63 -7.54 9.09
C SER A 60 1.01 -6.42 8.25
N CYS A 61 1.79 -5.38 7.93
CA CYS A 61 1.34 -4.28 7.07
C CYS A 61 1.05 -4.76 5.64
N ARG A 62 1.91 -5.62 5.07
CA ARG A 62 1.69 -6.24 3.76
C ARG A 62 0.36 -7.01 3.73
N ASP A 63 0.12 -7.85 4.73
CA ASP A 63 -1.07 -8.69 4.79
C ASP A 63 -2.34 -7.86 5.05
N ALA A 64 -2.25 -6.84 5.91
CA ALA A 64 -3.33 -5.89 6.12
C ALA A 64 -3.69 -5.15 4.81
N LEU A 65 -2.69 -4.67 4.07
CA LEU A 65 -2.94 -3.99 2.79
C LEU A 65 -3.57 -4.93 1.76
N ALA A 66 -3.05 -6.16 1.62
CA ALA A 66 -3.61 -7.14 0.71
C ALA A 66 -5.08 -7.46 1.04
N HIS A 67 -5.41 -7.54 2.33
CA HIS A 67 -6.77 -7.74 2.80
C HIS A 67 -7.68 -6.55 2.44
N LEU A 68 -7.22 -5.32 2.69
CA LEU A 68 -7.97 -4.11 2.36
C LEU A 68 -8.20 -3.97 0.84
N LEU A 69 -7.20 -4.27 0.02
CA LEU A 69 -7.34 -4.24 -1.44
C LEU A 69 -8.37 -5.26 -1.95
N ALA A 70 -8.46 -6.43 -1.31
CA ALA A 70 -9.46 -7.45 -1.66
C ALA A 70 -10.90 -7.05 -1.25
N GLN A 71 -11.04 -6.11 -0.32
CA GLN A 71 -12.33 -5.63 0.20
C GLN A 71 -12.65 -4.21 -0.24
N ALA A 72 -11.78 -3.56 -1.01
CA ALA A 72 -11.95 -2.16 -1.38
C ALA A 72 -13.19 -1.99 -2.26
N ASP A 73 -14.23 -1.43 -1.66
CA ASP A 73 -15.45 -1.03 -2.35
C ASP A 73 -15.21 0.22 -3.20
N GLU A 74 -16.17 0.57 -4.05
CA GLU A 74 -16.15 1.79 -4.86
C GLU A 74 -15.95 3.04 -3.99
N GLY A 75 -14.97 3.88 -4.36
CA GLY A 75 -14.67 5.13 -3.67
C GLY A 75 -13.89 4.95 -2.36
N THR A 76 -13.26 3.80 -2.13
CA THR A 76 -12.33 3.63 -1.00
C THR A 76 -10.97 4.26 -1.29
N VAL A 77 -10.44 4.99 -0.32
CA VAL A 77 -9.08 5.51 -0.27
C VAL A 77 -8.31 4.77 0.82
N ILE A 78 -7.24 4.09 0.45
CA ILE A 78 -6.32 3.39 1.37
C ILE A 78 -5.10 4.27 1.59
N THR A 79 -4.78 4.58 2.85
CA THR A 79 -3.59 5.35 3.24
C THR A 79 -2.83 4.63 4.33
N TYR A 80 -1.52 4.84 4.37
CA TYR A 80 -0.69 4.42 5.48
C TYR A 80 -0.35 5.61 6.38
N GLY A 81 -0.52 5.45 7.68
CA GLY A 81 -0.22 6.46 8.68
C GLY A 81 -0.14 5.86 10.07
N GLU A 82 0.70 6.43 10.93
CA GLU A 82 0.86 6.00 12.33
C GLU A 82 1.15 4.49 12.49
N GLY A 83 1.85 3.88 11.52
CA GLY A 83 2.24 2.47 11.57
C GLY A 83 1.17 1.48 11.09
N ARG A 84 0.08 1.94 10.47
CA ARG A 84 -0.99 1.06 9.96
C ARG A 84 -1.67 1.61 8.70
N PHE A 85 -2.37 0.72 7.99
CA PHE A 85 -3.28 1.13 6.92
C PHE A 85 -4.66 1.52 7.47
N ALA A 86 -5.25 2.54 6.87
CA ALA A 86 -6.61 2.99 7.11
C ALA A 86 -7.36 3.16 5.79
N THR A 87 -8.68 3.04 5.85
CA THR A 87 -9.58 3.25 4.72
C THR A 87 -10.53 4.41 4.99
N GLU A 88 -10.74 5.25 3.99
CA GLU A 88 -11.74 6.32 3.99
C GLU A 88 -12.64 6.19 2.76
N SER A 89 -13.93 6.49 2.88
CA SER A 89 -14.85 6.55 1.74
C SER A 89 -14.96 7.97 1.21
N VAL A 90 -14.90 8.15 -0.12
CA VAL A 90 -15.00 9.46 -0.80
C VAL A 90 -16.13 9.56 -1.82
#